data_AF-A0A920KYX3-F1
#
_entry.id   AF-A0A920KYX3-F1
#
_cell.length_a   1.000
_cell.length_b   1.000
_cell.length_c   1.000
_cell.angle_alpha   90.00
_cell.angle_beta   90.00
_cell.angle_gamma   90.00
#
_symmetry.space_group_name_H-M   'P 1'
#
loop_
_entity.id
_entity.type
_entity.pdbx_description
1 polymer ?
#
loop_
_entity_poly.entity_id
_entity_poly.type
_entity_poly.pdbx_seq_one_letter_code
_entity_poly.pdbx_strand_id
1 'polypeptide(L)' 'MRWHPRLKPSLTLLDPEITAGLPASLTAWTGIDAMVHAIEAYCVPDFHPMCDGIALEALALIGRYLPTAVAEPAT' A
#
# COMPACT_ATOMS: atom_id res chain seq x y z
N MET A 1 -17.73 -0.84 11.14
CA MET A 1 -16.33 -0.60 11.57
C MET A 1 -16.34 0.51 12.62
N ARG A 2 -15.91 0.29 13.87
CA ARG A 2 -15.81 1.35 14.88
C ARG A 2 -14.34 1.78 14.98
N TRP A 3 -14.08 3.03 14.61
CA TRP A 3 -12.78 3.66 14.84
C TRP A 3 -12.65 4.05 16.32
N HIS A 4 -11.46 3.91 16.89
CA HIS A 4 -11.14 4.39 18.24
C HIS A 4 -9.73 5.01 18.23
N PRO A 5 -9.53 6.24 18.76
CA PRO A 5 -8.24 6.94 18.69
C PRO A 5 -7.04 6.12 19.18
N ARG A 6 -7.22 5.36 20.29
CA ARG A 6 -6.21 4.46 20.86
C ARG A 6 -5.77 3.28 19.98
N LEU A 7 -6.47 2.97 18.88
CA LEU A 7 -6.05 1.91 17.95
C LEU A 7 -5.03 2.40 16.91
N LYS A 8 -4.82 3.73 16.80
CA LYS A 8 -3.77 4.27 15.94
C LYS A 8 -2.41 4.00 16.58
N PRO A 9 -1.48 3.31 15.91
CA PRO A 9 -0.13 3.10 16.43
C PRO A 9 0.59 4.45 16.61
N SER A 10 1.39 4.56 17.66
CA SER A 10 2.22 5.75 17.92
C SER A 10 3.48 5.79 17.05
N LEU A 11 3.93 4.63 16.58
CA LEU A 11 5.08 4.44 15.70
C LEU A 11 4.82 3.24 14.80
N THR A 12 5.13 3.38 13.52
CA THR A 12 5.11 2.30 12.53
C THR A 12 6.50 2.18 11.92
N LEU A 13 7.08 0.98 11.93
CA LEU A 13 8.34 0.66 11.27
C LEU A 13 8.05 -0.13 10.00
N LEU A 14 8.58 0.31 8.87
CA LEU A 14 8.41 -0.34 7.57
C LEU A 14 9.76 -0.94 7.17
N ASP A 15 9.91 -2.25 7.40
CA ASP A 15 11.09 -3.01 7.04
C ASP A 15 10.77 -3.88 5.80
N PRO A 16 11.43 -3.70 4.65
CA PRO A 16 11.18 -4.55 3.48
C PRO A 16 11.72 -5.98 3.66
N GLU A 17 12.73 -6.21 4.50
CA GLU A 17 13.36 -7.53 4.66
C GLU A 17 12.37 -8.58 5.17
N ILE A 18 11.47 -8.19 6.07
CA ILE A 18 10.43 -9.10 6.61
C ILE A 18 9.34 -9.43 5.58
N THR A 19 9.28 -8.72 4.45
CA THR A 19 8.32 -8.95 3.36
C THR A 19 8.92 -9.71 2.18
N ALA A 20 10.24 -9.81 2.12
CA ALA A 20 10.98 -10.43 1.01
C ALA A 20 10.65 -11.94 0.88
N GLY A 21 10.39 -12.62 2.00
CA GLY A 21 10.03 -14.04 2.03
C GLY A 21 8.55 -14.38 1.84
N LEU A 22 7.69 -13.40 1.49
CA LEU A 22 6.27 -13.67 1.28
C LEU A 22 6.03 -14.52 0.02
N PRO A 23 5.04 -15.45 0.03
CA PRO A 23 4.63 -16.14 -1.19
C PRO A 23 4.18 -15.15 -2.27
N ALA A 24 4.54 -15.38 -3.52
CA ALA A 24 4.21 -14.51 -4.65
C ALA A 24 2.70 -14.18 -4.74
N SER A 25 1.83 -15.14 -4.46
CA SER A 25 0.37 -14.92 -4.42
C SER A 25 -0.06 -13.94 -3.33
N LEU A 26 0.57 -14.00 -2.15
CA LEU A 26 0.26 -13.10 -1.05
C LEU A 26 0.79 -11.68 -1.32
N THR A 27 1.98 -11.56 -1.91
CA THR A 27 2.52 -10.28 -2.40
C THR A 27 1.61 -9.67 -3.45
N ALA A 28 1.10 -10.47 -4.39
CA ALA A 28 0.14 -9.99 -5.40
C ALA A 28 -1.14 -9.47 -4.75
N TRP A 29 -1.79 -10.26 -3.88
CA TRP A 29 -3.04 -9.86 -3.24
C TRP A 29 -2.90 -8.60 -2.40
N THR A 30 -1.86 -8.53 -1.57
CA THR A 30 -1.63 -7.37 -0.69
C THR A 30 -1.19 -6.13 -1.47
N GLY A 31 -0.46 -6.29 -2.58
CA GLY A 31 -0.13 -5.18 -3.47
C GLY A 31 -1.35 -4.61 -4.21
N ILE A 32 -2.25 -5.48 -4.66
CA ILE A 32 -3.53 -5.04 -5.26
C ILE A 32 -4.42 -4.36 -4.22
N ASP A 33 -4.48 -4.87 -2.98
CA ASP A 33 -5.20 -4.23 -1.87
C ASP A 33 -4.71 -2.80 -1.60
N ALA A 34 -3.39 -2.60 -1.53
CA ALA A 34 -2.78 -1.28 -1.40
C ALA A 34 -3.12 -0.35 -2.59
N MET A 35 -3.16 -0.88 -3.81
CA MET A 35 -3.55 -0.11 -5.00
C MET A 35 -5.02 0.30 -4.95
N VAL A 36 -5.92 -0.60 -4.53
CA VAL A 36 -7.35 -0.29 -4.39
C VAL A 36 -7.55 0.83 -3.36
N HIS A 37 -6.87 0.78 -2.22
CA HIS A 37 -6.92 1.87 -1.24
C HIS A 37 -6.46 3.21 -1.82
N ALA A 38 -5.43 3.22 -2.66
CA ALA A 38 -4.97 4.44 -3.33
C ALA A 38 -6.02 4.98 -4.33
N ILE A 39 -6.67 4.11 -5.10
CA ILE A 39 -7.77 4.49 -6.01
C ILE A 39 -8.94 5.07 -5.21
N GLU A 40 -9.36 4.39 -4.15
CA GLU A 40 -10.47 4.82 -3.30
C GLU A 40 -10.17 6.16 -2.63
N ALA A 41 -8.93 6.35 -2.13
CA ALA A 41 -8.49 7.58 -1.51
C ALA A 41 -8.48 8.78 -2.48
N TYR A 42 -8.11 8.56 -3.74
CA TYR A 42 -8.12 9.61 -4.77
C TYR A 42 -9.54 9.93 -5.27
N CYS A 43 -10.44 8.96 -5.26
CA CYS A 43 -11.81 9.10 -5.77
C CYS A 43 -12.80 9.65 -4.74
N VAL A 44 -12.35 10.06 -3.55
CA VAL A 44 -13.24 10.68 -2.55
C VAL A 44 -13.74 12.05 -3.06
N PRO A 45 -14.98 12.44 -2.76
CA PRO A 45 -15.57 13.69 -3.27
C PRO A 45 -14.98 14.98 -2.67
N ASP A 46 -14.07 14.85 -1.70
CA ASP A 46 -13.45 15.96 -0.97
C ASP A 46 -11.98 16.15 -1.41
N PHE A 47 -11.58 17.39 -1.65
CA PHE A 47 -10.20 17.71 -2.02
C PHE A 47 -9.29 17.77 -0.78
N HIS A 48 -8.27 16.91 -0.72
CA HIS A 48 -7.21 16.99 0.27
C HIS A 48 -5.85 16.81 -0.42
N PRO A 49 -5.09 17.89 -0.66
CA PRO A 49 -3.93 17.87 -1.57
C PRO A 49 -2.84 16.86 -1.17
N MET A 50 -2.65 16.63 0.13
CA MET A 50 -1.70 15.63 0.61
C MET A 50 -2.21 14.19 0.40
N CYS A 51 -3.52 13.95 0.50
CA CYS A 51 -4.07 12.61 0.26
C CYS A 51 -3.97 12.27 -1.21
N ASP A 52 -4.34 13.21 -2.09
CA ASP A 52 -4.29 13.02 -3.53
C ASP A 52 -2.85 12.80 -4.01
N GLY A 53 -1.90 13.59 -3.50
CA GLY A 53 -0.48 13.41 -3.81
C GLY A 53 0.06 12.05 -3.38
N ILE A 54 -0.29 11.58 -2.17
CA ILE A 54 0.10 10.25 -1.69
C ILE A 54 -0.55 9.15 -2.52
N ALA A 55 -1.84 9.29 -2.87
CA ALA A 55 -2.55 8.30 -3.67
C ALA A 55 -1.95 8.17 -5.08
N LEU A 56 -1.67 9.27 -5.75
CA LEU A 56 -1.05 9.26 -7.09
C LEU A 56 0.36 8.67 -7.06
N GLU A 57 1.18 9.00 -6.07
CA GLU A 57 2.52 8.42 -5.92
C GLU A 57 2.45 6.92 -5.59
N ALA A 58 1.53 6.50 -4.72
CA ALA A 58 1.31 5.09 -4.42
C ALA A 58 0.92 4.31 -5.68
N LEU A 59 0.02 4.84 -6.51
CA LEU A 59 -0.36 4.22 -7.79
C LEU A 59 0.83 4.10 -8.75
N ALA A 60 1.67 5.14 -8.84
CA ALA A 60 2.85 5.13 -9.69
C ALA A 60 3.89 4.07 -9.23
N LEU A 61 4.15 3.99 -7.92
CA LEU A 61 5.09 3.04 -7.34
C LEU A 61 4.56 1.60 -7.44
N ILE A 62 3.32 1.34 -7.03
CA ILE A 62 2.73 0.00 -7.05
C ILE A 62 2.62 -0.50 -8.49
N GLY A 63 2.12 0.34 -9.42
CA GLY A 63 2.02 -0.03 -10.84
C GLY A 63 3.36 -0.35 -11.48
N ARG A 64 4.45 0.28 -11.02
CA ARG A 64 5.81 0.02 -11.50
C ARG A 64 6.44 -1.23 -10.88
N TYR A 65 6.32 -1.41 -9.57
CA TYR A 65 7.14 -2.39 -8.83
C TYR A 65 6.42 -3.66 -8.42
N LEU A 66 5.08 -3.68 -8.36
CA LEU A 66 4.34 -4.88 -7.97
C LEU A 66 4.63 -6.09 -8.89
N PRO A 67 4.69 -5.95 -10.23
CA PRO A 67 5.02 -7.08 -11.09
C PRO A 67 6.39 -7.69 -10.77
N THR A 68 7.40 -6.85 -10.51
CA THR A 68 8.75 -7.29 -10.12
C THR A 68 8.72 -7.98 -8.75
N ALA A 69 8.04 -7.40 -7.76
CA ALA A 69 7.94 -7.99 -6.42
C ALA A 69 7.25 -9.37 -6.40
N VAL A 70 6.35 -9.63 -7.36
CA VAL A 70 5.67 -10.92 -7.51
C VAL A 70 6.52 -11.93 -8.29
N ALA A 71 7.22 -11.48 -9.34
CA ALA A 71 8.01 -12.36 -10.21
C ALA A 71 9.38 -12.72 -9.61
N GLU A 72 10.00 -11.77 -8.92
CA GLU A 72 11.37 -11.84 -8.41
C GLU A 72 11.39 -11.41 -6.93
N PRO A 73 10.79 -12.19 -6.01
CA PRO A 73 10.91 -11.90 -4.58
C PRO A 73 12.37 -12.01 -4.18
N ALA A 74 12.90 -10.95 -3.55
CA ALA A 74 14.28 -10.93 -3.07
C ALA A 74 14.46 -12.10 -2.09
N THR A 75 15.28 -13.06 -2.46
CA THR A 75 15.55 -14.28 -1.69
C THR A 75 16.81 -14.11 -0.86
#